data_AF-A0A971TDZ7-F1
#
_entry.id   AF-A0A971TDZ7-F1
#
_cell.length_a   1.000
_cell.length_b   1.000
_cell.length_c   1.000
_cell.angle_alpha   90.00
_cell.angle_beta   90.00
_cell.angle_gamma   90.00
#
_symmetry.space_group_name_H-M   'P 1'
#
loop_
_entity.id
_entity.type
_entity.pdbx_description
1 polymer ?
#
loop_
_entity_poly.entity_id
_entity_poly.type
_entity_poly.pdbx_seq_one_letter_code
_entity_poly.pdbx_strand_id
1 'polypeptide(L)'
;MSRKRSPGWVPNQHGAWAMLVTPLLVGVLAGGPAWVHLPLALFWFLGYFAFFATGLWLKARRKARYRPPVVAYGIGAGVAGLVVLALEPGLLRWTPLFIVPLGVGLVASAIRDERSLWSGIATTVGSSLMTVVAYDAGPGTDP
;
A
#
# COMPACT_ATOMS: atom_id res chain seq x y z
N MET A 1 18.62 23.76 -17.56
CA MET A 1 17.40 23.00 -17.92
C MET A 1 16.69 22.55 -16.64
N SER A 2 15.57 23.17 -16.27
CA SER A 2 14.78 22.74 -15.12
C SER A 2 14.10 21.41 -15.46
N ARG A 3 14.58 20.29 -14.90
CA ARG A 3 13.92 18.98 -15.00
C ARG A 3 12.53 19.14 -14.39
N LYS A 4 11.48 19.30 -15.22
CA LYS A 4 10.09 19.27 -14.77
C LYS A 4 9.90 17.94 -14.02
N ARG A 5 9.76 17.99 -12.68
CA ARG A 5 9.47 16.80 -11.86
C ARG A 5 8.27 16.08 -12.47
N SER A 6 8.40 14.77 -12.66
CA SER A 6 7.33 13.95 -13.26
C SER A 6 6.09 14.01 -12.36
N PRO A 7 4.88 13.74 -12.89
CA PRO A 7 3.65 13.79 -12.11
C PRO A 7 3.59 12.78 -10.95
N GLY A 8 4.61 11.93 -10.77
CA GLY A 8 4.68 10.98 -9.66
C GLY A 8 3.92 9.68 -9.89
N TRP A 9 3.69 9.30 -11.16
CA TRP A 9 3.03 8.05 -11.54
C TRP A 9 3.78 6.81 -11.06
N VAL A 10 5.11 6.82 -11.12
CA VAL A 10 5.94 5.68 -10.71
C VAL A 10 6.90 6.11 -9.59
N PRO A 11 6.92 5.41 -8.45
CA PRO A 11 7.91 5.61 -7.39
C PRO A 11 9.31 5.29 -7.91
N ASN A 12 10.28 6.15 -7.62
CA ASN A 12 11.66 6.00 -8.11
C ASN A 12 12.59 5.27 -7.12
N GLN A 13 12.03 4.57 -6.13
CA GLN A 13 12.79 3.93 -5.05
C GLN A 13 12.90 2.42 -5.28
N HIS A 14 14.05 1.99 -5.79
CA HIS A 14 14.32 0.58 -6.10
C HIS A 14 14.30 -0.32 -4.85
N GLY A 15 14.74 0.19 -3.69
CA GLY A 15 14.71 -0.54 -2.42
C GLY A 15 13.31 -0.74 -1.82
N ALA A 16 12.33 0.09 -2.20
CA ALA A 16 10.96 -0.07 -1.70
C ALA A 16 10.29 -1.32 -2.28
N TRP A 17 10.63 -1.71 -3.52
CA TRP A 17 10.04 -2.90 -4.15
C TRP A 17 10.35 -4.18 -3.38
N ALA A 18 11.57 -4.33 -2.87
CA ALA A 18 11.92 -5.47 -2.03
C ALA A 18 11.10 -5.48 -0.73
N MET A 19 10.88 -4.32 -0.11
CA MET A 19 10.02 -4.22 1.08
C MET A 19 8.54 -4.52 0.80
N LEU A 20 8.04 -4.31 -0.43
CA LEU A 20 6.67 -4.66 -0.80
C LEU A 20 6.51 -6.13 -1.17
N VAL A 21 7.45 -6.65 -1.96
CA VAL A 21 7.39 -8.01 -2.54
C VAL A 21 7.71 -9.06 -1.49
N THR A 22 8.77 -8.86 -0.70
CA THR A 22 9.24 -9.86 0.28
C THR A 22 8.18 -10.26 1.31
N PRO A 23 7.53 -9.35 2.05
CA PRO A 23 6.54 -9.74 3.06
C PRO A 23 5.33 -10.45 2.44
N LEU A 24 4.87 -10.00 1.28
CA LEU A 24 3.79 -10.63 0.54
C LEU A 24 4.17 -12.07 0.16
N LEU A 25 5.34 -12.27 -0.45
CA LEU A 25 5.83 -13.61 -0.82
C LEU A 25 6.00 -14.52 0.40
N VAL A 26 6.58 -14.00 1.48
CA VAL A 26 6.75 -14.78 2.72
C VAL A 26 5.41 -15.23 3.28
N GLY A 27 4.41 -14.34 3.35
CA GLY A 27 3.07 -14.69 3.81
C GLY A 27 2.37 -15.70 2.89
N VAL A 28 2.46 -15.53 1.58
CA VAL A 28 1.88 -16.46 0.59
C VAL A 28 2.50 -17.85 0.70
N LEU A 29 3.83 -17.93 0.81
CA LEU A 29 4.54 -19.21 0.91
C LEU A 29 4.25 -19.90 2.25
N ALA A 30 4.11 -19.14 3.33
CA ALA A 30 3.83 -19.68 4.65
C ALA A 30 2.35 -20.09 4.84
N GLY A 31 1.39 -19.33 4.32
CA GLY A 31 -0.05 -19.61 4.44
C GLY A 31 -0.60 -20.57 3.38
N GLY A 32 0.18 -20.82 2.32
CA GLY A 32 -0.22 -21.59 1.15
C GLY A 32 -0.78 -20.69 0.04
N PRO A 33 -0.44 -20.96 -1.23
CA PRO A 33 -0.90 -20.14 -2.34
C PRO A 33 -2.41 -20.36 -2.61
N ALA A 34 -3.16 -19.26 -2.58
CA ALA A 34 -4.58 -19.17 -2.91
C ALA A 34 -4.85 -18.09 -3.96
N TRP A 35 -6.01 -18.21 -4.62
CA TRP A 35 -6.44 -17.24 -5.65
C TRP A 35 -6.64 -15.83 -5.10
N VAL A 36 -6.97 -15.68 -3.81
CA VAL A 36 -7.13 -14.38 -3.13
C VAL A 36 -5.82 -13.58 -3.07
N HIS A 37 -4.65 -14.24 -3.18
CA HIS A 37 -3.36 -13.56 -3.16
C HIS A 37 -3.13 -12.66 -4.38
N LEU A 38 -3.75 -12.97 -5.53
CA LEU A 38 -3.63 -12.15 -6.74
C LEU A 38 -4.28 -10.76 -6.56
N PRO A 39 -5.58 -10.65 -6.21
CA PRO A 39 -6.18 -9.35 -5.93
C PRO A 39 -5.59 -8.70 -4.67
N LEU A 40 -5.11 -9.47 -3.69
CA LEU A 40 -4.41 -8.93 -2.52
C LEU A 40 -3.08 -8.28 -2.89
N ALA A 41 -2.29 -8.91 -3.75
CA ALA A 41 -1.07 -8.34 -4.30
C ALA A 41 -1.38 -7.05 -5.06
N LEU A 42 -2.39 -7.08 -5.93
CA LEU A 42 -2.80 -5.91 -6.70
C LEU A 42 -3.24 -4.76 -5.79
N PHE A 43 -4.06 -5.05 -4.77
CA PHE A 43 -4.47 -4.10 -3.74
C PHE A 43 -3.25 -3.47 -3.05
N TRP A 44 -2.26 -4.30 -2.69
CA TRP A 44 -1.04 -3.87 -2.02
C TRP A 44 -0.21 -2.89 -2.86
N PHE A 45 0.06 -3.22 -4.12
CA PHE A 45 0.81 -2.35 -5.02
C PHE A 45 0.06 -1.06 -5.34
N LEU A 46 -1.25 -1.13 -5.60
CA LEU A 46 -2.08 0.05 -5.87
C LEU A 46 -2.18 0.96 -4.64
N GLY A 47 -2.28 0.38 -3.44
CA GLY A 47 -2.26 1.12 -2.18
C GLY A 47 -0.95 1.88 -1.97
N TYR A 48 0.19 1.24 -2.27
CA TYR A 48 1.49 1.91 -2.22
C TYR A 48 1.60 3.08 -3.21
N PHE A 49 1.16 2.88 -4.46
CA PHE A 49 1.15 3.96 -5.45
C PHE A 49 0.21 5.10 -5.04
N ALA A 50 -0.97 4.77 -4.48
CA ALA A 50 -1.90 5.76 -3.95
C ALA A 50 -1.26 6.56 -2.81
N PHE A 51 -0.58 5.90 -1.87
CA PHE A 51 0.13 6.56 -0.78
C PHE A 51 1.23 7.49 -1.29
N PHE A 52 2.08 7.02 -2.22
CA PHE A 52 3.14 7.81 -2.84
C PHE A 52 2.60 9.04 -3.59
N ALA A 53 1.60 8.83 -4.45
CA ALA A 53 0.97 9.90 -5.21
C ALA A 53 0.30 10.92 -4.29
N THR A 54 -0.36 10.46 -3.21
CA THR A 54 -1.03 11.33 -2.24
C THR A 54 -0.01 12.14 -1.46
N GLY A 55 1.10 11.52 -1.02
CA GLY A 55 2.21 12.23 -0.38
C GLY A 55 2.77 13.32 -1.29
N LEU A 56 2.97 13.03 -2.58
CA LEU A 56 3.45 14.03 -3.55
C LEU A 56 2.43 15.17 -3.77
N TRP A 57 1.14 14.84 -3.87
CA TRP A 57 0.06 15.81 -4.03
C TRP A 57 -0.05 16.75 -2.82
N LEU A 58 0.03 16.21 -1.60
CA LEU A 58 0.04 16.97 -0.36
C LEU A 58 1.27 17.90 -0.29
N LYS A 59 2.47 17.38 -0.56
CA LYS A 59 3.71 18.19 -0.61
C LYS A 59 3.63 19.33 -1.62
N ALA A 60 2.99 19.07 -2.76
CA ALA A 60 2.75 20.05 -3.81
C ALA A 60 1.65 21.08 -3.48
N ARG A 61 1.16 21.14 -2.23
CA ARG A 61 0.03 21.99 -1.81
C ARG A 61 -1.26 21.70 -2.58
N ARG A 62 -1.56 20.42 -2.77
CA ARG A 62 -2.77 19.92 -3.45
C ARG A 62 -2.94 20.42 -4.89
N LYS A 63 -1.85 20.76 -5.58
CA LYS A 63 -1.89 21.18 -6.99
C LYS A 63 -2.61 20.15 -7.87
N ALA A 64 -3.54 20.63 -8.70
CA ALA A 64 -4.38 19.80 -9.56
C ALA A 64 -3.59 18.82 -10.45
N ARG A 65 -2.38 19.19 -10.88
CA ARG A 65 -1.49 18.34 -11.69
C ARG A 65 -1.13 16.99 -11.05
N TYR A 66 -1.12 16.87 -9.73
CA TYR A 66 -0.79 15.62 -9.02
C TYR A 66 -2.04 14.85 -8.53
N ARG A 67 -3.25 15.37 -8.77
CA ARG A 67 -4.51 14.72 -8.38
C ARG A 67 -4.86 13.48 -9.23
N PRO A 68 -4.65 13.44 -10.56
CA PRO A 68 -4.99 12.28 -11.37
C PRO A 68 -4.41 10.94 -10.86
N PRO A 69 -3.11 10.82 -10.51
CA PRO A 69 -2.58 9.56 -10.01
C PRO A 69 -3.16 9.17 -8.64
N VAL A 70 -3.45 10.14 -7.76
CA VAL A 70 -4.11 9.88 -6.46
C VAL A 70 -5.47 9.22 -6.66
N VAL A 71 -6.27 9.76 -7.58
CA VAL A 71 -7.61 9.25 -7.86
C VAL A 71 -7.54 7.90 -8.57
N ALA A 72 -6.69 7.76 -9.60
CA ALA A 72 -6.55 6.52 -10.34
C ALA A 72 -6.11 5.34 -9.45
N TYR A 73 -5.05 5.55 -8.65
CA TYR A 73 -4.57 4.51 -7.74
C TYR A 73 -5.51 4.28 -6.56
N GLY A 74 -6.17 5.32 -6.05
CA GLY A 74 -7.18 5.18 -5.00
C GLY A 74 -8.39 4.36 -5.45
N ILE A 75 -8.92 4.62 -6.65
CA ILE A 75 -10.01 3.83 -7.23
C ILE A 75 -9.56 2.39 -7.47
N GLY A 76 -8.38 2.20 -8.08
CA GLY A 76 -7.84 0.86 -8.33
C GLY A 76 -7.66 0.06 -7.05
N ALA A 77 -7.08 0.67 -6.00
CA ALA A 77 -6.95 0.04 -4.69
C ALA A 77 -8.33 -0.25 -4.09
N GLY A 78 -9.30 0.67 -4.19
CA GLY A 78 -10.67 0.42 -3.73
C GLY A 78 -11.31 -0.80 -4.40
N VAL A 79 -11.23 -0.89 -5.73
CA VAL A 79 -11.78 -2.02 -6.50
C VAL A 79 -11.07 -3.33 -6.13
N ALA A 80 -9.73 -3.34 -6.09
CA ALA A 80 -8.97 -4.52 -5.71
C ALA A 80 -9.29 -4.97 -4.28
N GLY A 81 -9.43 -4.03 -3.35
CA GLY A 81 -9.83 -4.31 -1.97
C GLY A 81 -11.24 -4.91 -1.87
N LEU A 82 -12.20 -4.41 -2.64
CA LEU A 82 -13.53 -5.00 -2.72
C LEU A 82 -13.51 -6.43 -3.26
N VAL A 83 -12.66 -6.71 -4.26
CA VAL A 83 -12.48 -8.07 -4.78
C VAL A 83 -11.88 -8.99 -3.71
N VAL A 84 -10.88 -8.52 -2.95
CA VAL A 84 -10.31 -9.27 -1.83
C VAL A 84 -11.38 -9.60 -0.80
N LEU A 85 -12.20 -8.61 -0.41
CA LEU A 85 -13.28 -8.82 0.57
C LEU A 85 -14.40 -9.71 0.06
N ALA A 86 -14.66 -9.74 -1.26
CA ALA A 86 -15.63 -10.64 -1.85
C ALA A 86 -15.15 -12.10 -1.86
N LEU A 87 -13.83 -12.32 -1.98
CA LEU A 87 -13.23 -13.65 -1.95
C LEU A 87 -13.01 -14.15 -0.51
N GLU A 88 -12.52 -13.28 0.37
CA GLU A 88 -12.20 -13.61 1.77
C GLU A 88 -12.68 -12.51 2.72
N PRO A 89 -13.97 -12.52 3.11
CA PRO A 89 -14.56 -11.49 3.97
C PRO A 89 -13.91 -11.42 5.36
N GLY A 90 -13.31 -12.52 5.82
CA GLY A 90 -12.60 -12.61 7.11
C GLY A 90 -11.46 -11.60 7.22
N LEU A 91 -10.87 -11.17 6.10
CA LEU A 91 -9.79 -10.19 6.07
C LEU A 91 -10.23 -8.78 6.51
N LEU A 92 -11.54 -8.51 6.58
CA LEU A 92 -12.07 -7.21 6.97
C LEU A 92 -11.63 -6.81 8.39
N ARG A 93 -11.34 -7.79 9.27
CA ARG A 93 -10.81 -7.58 10.63
C ARG A 93 -9.46 -6.85 10.65
N TRP A 94 -8.67 -6.96 9.59
CA TRP A 94 -7.36 -6.32 9.48
C TRP A 94 -7.47 -4.85 9.01
N THR A 95 -8.61 -4.45 8.43
CA THR A 95 -8.83 -3.09 7.88
C THR A 95 -8.46 -1.96 8.86
N PRO A 96 -8.87 -1.99 10.15
CA PRO A 96 -8.52 -0.92 11.09
C PRO A 96 -7.00 -0.79 11.30
N LEU A 97 -6.27 -1.91 11.27
CA LEU A 97 -4.82 -1.94 11.43
C LEU A 97 -4.07 -1.31 10.26
N PHE A 98 -4.66 -1.28 9.06
CA PHE A 98 -4.09 -0.56 7.91
C PHE A 98 -4.54 0.91 7.85
N ILE A 99 -5.80 1.22 8.19
CA ILE A 99 -6.34 2.58 8.09
C ILE A 99 -5.65 3.54 9.06
N VAL A 100 -5.41 3.12 10.31
CA VAL A 100 -4.80 3.96 11.34
C VAL A 100 -3.40 4.47 10.94
N PRO A 101 -2.41 3.61 10.62
CA PRO A 101 -1.08 4.07 10.22
C PRO A 101 -1.09 4.82 8.88
N LEU A 102 -1.98 4.46 7.96
CA LEU A 102 -2.13 5.17 6.69
C LEU A 102 -2.62 6.61 6.93
N GLY A 103 -3.63 6.79 7.80
CA GLY A 103 -4.12 8.11 8.21
C GLY A 103 -3.03 8.96 8.86
N VAL A 104 -2.28 8.38 9.80
CA VAL A 104 -1.14 9.05 10.47
C VAL A 104 -0.08 9.47 9.45
N GLY A 105 0.30 8.57 8.53
CA GLY A 105 1.27 8.86 7.48
C GLY A 105 0.83 9.98 6.53
N LEU A 106 -0.46 10.02 6.17
CA LEU A 106 -1.01 11.09 5.34
C LEU A 106 -1.08 12.44 6.08
N VAL A 107 -1.46 12.46 7.35
CA VAL A 107 -1.47 13.67 8.18
C VAL A 107 -0.05 14.20 8.35
N ALA A 108 0.92 13.34 8.67
CA ALA A 108 2.33 13.71 8.77
C ALA A 108 2.86 14.26 7.43
N SER A 109 2.50 13.62 6.31
CA SER A 109 2.87 14.11 4.97
C SER A 109 2.20 15.45 4.62
N ALA A 110 1.01 15.74 5.15
CA ALA A 110 0.33 17.02 4.96
C ALA A 110 0.99 18.15 5.77
N ILE A 111 1.54 17.83 6.95
CA ILE A 111 2.18 18.80 7.85
C ILE A 111 3.62 19.14 7.39
N ARG A 112 4.13 18.50 6.32
CA ARG A 112 5.51 18.65 5.80
C ARG A 112 6.60 18.30 6.82
N ASP A 113 6.25 17.53 7.85
CA ASP A 113 7.20 17.12 8.87
C ASP A 113 8.01 15.93 8.34
N GLU A 114 9.02 16.25 7.54
CA GLU A 114 9.90 15.27 6.92
C GLU A 114 10.85 14.67 7.95
N ARG A 115 10.43 13.55 8.53
CA ARG A 115 11.37 12.47 8.78
C ARG A 115 11.06 11.34 7.81
N SER A 116 12.04 11.02 6.95
CA SER A 116 12.07 9.79 6.15
C SER A 116 11.74 8.54 6.99
N LEU A 117 11.92 8.62 8.31
CA LEU A 117 11.51 7.63 9.30
C LEU A 117 10.02 7.32 9.27
N TRP A 118 9.10 8.27 9.06
CA TRP A 118 7.66 7.95 9.09
C TRP A 118 7.19 7.19 7.86
N SER A 119 7.73 7.52 6.68
CA SER A 119 7.49 6.71 5.47
C SER A 119 8.14 5.33 5.61
N GLY A 120 9.33 5.26 6.21
CA GLY A 120 10.01 3.99 6.50
C GLY A 120 9.23 3.13 7.49
N ILE A 121 8.78 3.70 8.60
CA ILE A 121 7.97 3.04 9.63
C ILE A 121 6.62 2.61 9.06
N ALA A 122 5.92 3.46 8.31
CA ALA A 122 4.65 3.08 7.68
C ALA A 122 4.83 1.95 6.68
N THR A 123 5.94 1.95 5.92
CA THR A 123 6.26 0.86 4.99
C THR A 123 6.63 -0.40 5.77
N THR A 124 7.45 -0.32 6.82
CA THR A 124 7.83 -1.47 7.65
C THR A 124 6.62 -2.07 8.37
N VAL A 125 5.79 -1.25 9.02
CA VAL A 125 4.56 -1.69 9.69
C VAL A 125 3.58 -2.27 8.69
N GLY A 126 3.42 -1.62 7.53
CA GLY A 126 2.62 -2.13 6.43
C GLY A 126 3.12 -3.47 5.91
N SER A 127 4.44 -3.60 5.71
CA SER A 127 5.08 -4.85 5.29
C SER A 127 4.89 -5.94 6.32
N SER A 128 5.10 -5.67 7.61
CA SER A 128 4.88 -6.64 8.69
C SER A 128 3.43 -7.10 8.76
N LEU A 129 2.46 -6.19 8.63
CA LEU A 129 1.03 -6.52 8.59
C LEU A 129 0.66 -7.30 7.34
N MET A 130 1.25 -6.96 6.17
CA MET A 130 0.99 -7.66 4.92
C MET A 130 1.45 -9.11 4.98
N THR A 131 2.56 -9.42 5.64
CA THR A 131 2.97 -10.82 5.86
C THR A 131 1.90 -11.62 6.60
N VAL A 132 1.32 -11.05 7.66
CA VAL A 132 0.29 -11.71 8.48
C VAL A 132 -1.02 -11.86 7.70
N VAL A 133 -1.43 -10.83 6.97
CA VAL A 133 -2.62 -10.89 6.11
C VAL A 133 -2.48 -11.91 5.00
N ALA A 134 -1.32 -11.98 4.34
CA ALA A 134 -1.07 -12.95 3.28
C ALA A 134 -0.97 -14.38 3.81
N TYR A 135 -0.51 -14.58 5.04
CA TYR A 135 -0.59 -15.88 5.71
C TYR A 135 -2.04 -16.29 5.99
N ASP A 136 -2.83 -15.38 6.57
CA ASP A 136 -4.24 -15.58 6.95
C ASP A 136 -5.17 -15.76 5.74
N ALA A 137 -4.81 -15.20 4.59
CA ALA A 137 -5.52 -15.35 3.32
C ALA A 137 -5.20 -16.68 2.61
N GLY A 138 -4.15 -17.38 3.04
CA GLY A 138 -3.87 -18.73 2.58
C GLY A 138 -4.81 -19.73 3.23
N PRO A 139 -4.99 -20.94 2.66
CA PRO A 139 -5.85 -21.97 3.24
C PRO A 139 -5.42 -22.41 4.65
N GLY A 140 -4.23 -22.01 5.11
CA GLY A 140 -3.68 -22.39 6.40
C GLY A 140 -3.26 -23.86 6.38
N THR A 141 -2.02 -24.15 6.72
CA THR A 141 -1.69 -25.49 7.19
C THR A 141 -2.08 -25.56 8.66
N ASP A 142 -3.37 -25.67 8.96
CA ASP A 142 -3.82 -26.17 10.25
C ASP A 142 -3.70 -27.70 10.18
N PRO A 143 -2.73 -28.35 10.87
CA PRO A 143 -2.76 -29.79 11.11
C PRO A 143 -3.87 -30.18 12.10
#